data_AF-A0A336N7A2-F1
#
_entry.id   AF-A0A336N7A2-F1
#
_cell.length_a   1.000
_cell.length_b   1.000
_cell.length_c   1.000
_cell.angle_alpha   90.00
_cell.angle_beta   90.00
_cell.angle_gamma   90.00
#
_symmetry.space_group_name_H-M   'P 1'
#
loop_
_entity.id
_entity.type
_entity.pdbx_description
1 polymer ?
#
loop_
_entity_poly.entity_id
_entity_poly.type
_entity_poly.pdbx_seq_one_letter_code
_entity_poly.pdbx_strand_id
1 'polypeptide(L)' 'MPELPEVETALRGVSPYLKDYIIEKIVVRQPKLRWAVSPELTEFHHVKF' A
#
# COMPACT_ATOMS: atom_id res chain seq x y z
N MET A 1 -17.44 -4.60 0.54
CA MET A 1 -16.32 -5.30 1.19
C MET A 1 -15.96 -6.41 0.23
N PRO A 2 -14.73 -6.51 -0.25
CA PRO A 2 -14.33 -7.66 -1.05
C PRO A 2 -14.35 -8.93 -0.19
N GLU A 3 -14.72 -10.04 -0.78
CA GLU A 3 -14.68 -11.37 -0.18
C GLU A 3 -13.25 -11.94 -0.23
N LEU A 4 -13.00 -13.01 0.54
CA LEU A 4 -11.67 -13.65 0.61
C LEU A 4 -11.07 -13.99 -0.77
N PRO A 5 -11.83 -14.52 -1.76
CA PRO A 5 -11.29 -14.83 -3.08
C PRO A 5 -10.76 -13.60 -3.84
N GLU A 6 -11.43 -12.44 -3.67
CA GLU A 6 -11.03 -11.19 -4.31
C GLU A 6 -9.75 -10.64 -3.67
N VAL A 7 -9.64 -10.73 -2.34
CA VAL A 7 -8.45 -10.32 -1.58
C VAL A 7 -7.23 -11.17 -1.97
N GLU A 8 -7.40 -12.48 -2.11
CA GLU A 8 -6.31 -13.37 -2.52
C GLU A 8 -5.86 -13.12 -3.96
N THR A 9 -6.81 -12.84 -4.85
CA THR A 9 -6.51 -12.47 -6.25
C THR A 9 -5.68 -11.19 -6.32
N ALA A 10 -6.08 -10.16 -5.56
CA ALA A 10 -5.33 -8.91 -5.49
C ALA A 10 -3.92 -9.12 -4.91
N LEU A 11 -3.81 -9.88 -3.81
CA LEU A 11 -2.52 -10.18 -3.17
C LEU A 11 -1.55 -10.89 -4.14
N ARG A 12 -2.01 -11.95 -4.82
CA ARG A 12 -1.18 -12.69 -5.79
C ARG A 12 -0.83 -11.84 -7.01
N GLY A 13 -1.71 -10.93 -7.42
CA GLY A 13 -1.49 -10.01 -8.53
C GLY A 13 -0.41 -8.96 -8.26
N VAL A 14 -0.38 -8.37 -7.06
CA VAL A 14 0.58 -7.29 -6.74
C VAL A 14 1.90 -7.80 -6.15
N SER A 15 1.90 -8.95 -5.47
CA SER A 15 3.08 -9.45 -4.74
C SER A 15 4.37 -9.56 -5.58
N PRO A 16 4.37 -10.04 -6.84
CA PRO A 16 5.58 -10.14 -7.65
C PRO A 16 6.23 -8.79 -8.00
N TYR A 17 5.44 -7.71 -7.96
CA TYR A 17 5.89 -6.35 -8.30
C TYR A 17 6.26 -5.52 -7.07
N LEU A 18 6.08 -6.08 -5.87
CA LEU A 18 6.40 -5.42 -4.61
C LEU A 18 7.57 -6.09 -3.89
N LYS A 19 7.66 -7.43 -3.97
CA LYS A 19 8.77 -8.18 -3.38
C LYS A 19 10.08 -7.73 -4.03
N ASP A 20 11.04 -7.33 -3.20
CA ASP A 20 12.37 -6.84 -3.57
C ASP A 20 12.45 -5.43 -4.17
N TYR A 21 11.32 -4.70 -4.23
CA TYR A 21 11.31 -3.30 -4.67
C TYR A 21 11.42 -2.33 -3.49
N ILE A 22 12.00 -1.16 -3.75
CA ILE A 22 12.09 -0.04 -2.81
C ILE A 22 11.03 0.99 -3.19
N ILE A 23 10.21 1.40 -2.22
CA ILE A 23 9.26 2.50 -2.39
C ILE A 23 10.03 3.81 -2.40
N GLU A 24 10.07 4.47 -3.55
CA GLU A 24 10.71 5.78 -3.71
C GLU A 24 9.99 6.88 -2.93
N LYS A 25 8.65 6.91 -3.01
CA LYS A 25 7.80 7.97 -2.44
C LYS A 25 6.40 7.47 -2.17
N ILE A 26 5.79 7.97 -1.09
CA ILE A 26 4.38 7.74 -0.77
C ILE A 26 3.60 9.04 -1.00
N VAL A 27 2.46 8.96 -1.69
CA VAL A 27 1.59 10.12 -1.99
C VAL A 27 0.16 9.82 -1.57
N VAL A 28 -0.29 10.47 -0.50
CA VAL A 28 -1.66 10.33 0.01
C VAL A 28 -2.53 11.47 -0.51
N ARG A 29 -3.48 11.16 -1.40
CA ARG A 29 -4.44 12.15 -1.96
C ARG A 29 -5.75 12.22 -1.18
N GLN A 30 -6.08 11.15 -0.45
CA GLN A 30 -7.29 11.06 0.37
C GLN A 30 -6.96 10.42 1.72
N PRO A 31 -6.71 11.19 2.79
CA PRO A 31 -6.36 10.66 4.10
C PRO A 31 -7.57 10.12 4.90
N LYS A 32 -8.81 10.46 4.49
CA LYS A 32 -10.04 10.11 5.23
C LYS A 32 -10.60 8.75 4.80
N LEU A 33 -10.01 7.67 5.32
CA LEU A 33 -10.57 6.31 5.22
C LEU A 33 -11.38 5.97 6.50
N ARG A 34 -11.80 4.71 6.67
CA ARG A 34 -12.45 4.23 7.92
C ARG A 34 -11.67 4.65 9.17
N TRP A 35 -10.34 4.57 9.07
CA TRP A 35 -9.40 5.21 9.98
C TRP A 35 -8.53 6.18 9.19
N ALA A 36 -8.18 7.32 9.78
CA ALA A 36 -7.33 8.28 9.12
C ALA A 36 -5.96 7.67 8.80
N VAL A 37 -5.46 7.94 7.59
CA VAL A 37 -4.10 7.56 7.19
C VAL A 37 -3.10 8.42 7.98
N SER A 38 -2.05 7.79 8.54
CA SER A 38 -1.02 8.52 9.28
C SER A 38 -0.32 9.54 8.39
N PRO A 39 -0.19 10.82 8.80
CA PRO A 39 0.48 11.84 8.01
C PRO A 39 1.97 11.53 7.78
N GLU A 40 2.62 10.86 8.74
CA GLU A 40 4.04 10.45 8.70
C GLU A 40 4.36 9.57 7.49
N LEU A 41 3.38 8.84 6.96
CA LEU A 41 3.58 7.99 5.77
C LEU A 41 4.05 8.79 4.56
N THR A 42 3.65 10.06 4.44
CA THR A 42 4.02 10.91 3.31
C THR A 42 5.48 11.38 3.38
N GLU A 43 6.09 11.29 4.56
CA GLU A 43 7.49 11.69 4.79
C GLU A 43 8.48 10.55 4.49
N PHE A 44 7.97 9.32 4.32
CA PHE A 44 8.82 8.18 4.00
C PHE A 44 9.34 8.23 2.56
N HIS A 45 10.64 7.99 2.46
CA HIS A 45 11.39 7.87 1.21
C HIS A 45 12.30 6.65 1.25
N HIS A 46 12.43 5.96 0.12
CA HIS A 46 13.31 4.80 -0.05
C HIS A 46 13.08 3.66 0.96
N VAL A 47 11.82 3.30 1.23
CA VAL A 47 11.46 2.23 2.18
C VAL A 47 11.47 0.87 1.48
N LYS A 48 12.12 -0.13 2.11
CA LYS A 48 12.13 -1.51 1.62
C LYS A 48 10.98 -2.32 2.26
N PHE A 49 10.27 -3.11 1.46
CA PHE A 49 9.24 -4.06 1.89
C PHE A 49 9.78 -5.49 2.01
#